data_AF-A0A1R3HHU0-F1
#
_entry.id   AF-A0A1R3HHU0-F1
#
_cell.length_a   1.000
_cell.length_b   1.000
_cell.length_c   1.000
_cell.angle_alpha   90.00
_cell.angle_beta   90.00
_cell.angle_gamma   90.00
#
_symmetry.space_group_name_H-M   'P 1'
#
loop_
_entity.id
_entity.type
_entity.pdbx_description
1 polymer ?
#
loop_
_entity_poly.entity_id
_entity_poly.type
_entity_poly.pdbx_seq_one_letter_code
_entity_poly.pdbx_strand_id
1 'polypeptide(L)'
;MVSRVSFARTGRHLQRYDNRGFRLVVGCIPYRYRKTKEEEAASTSTDEEIEVLVISAQNGKGMLFPKGGWEKDESMEEAAIRETLEEAGVLGNIEVTVSKAKQECPHLWMREALEELVRRHMQQQEEVNRVACN
;
A
#
# COMPACT_ATOMS: atom_id res chain seq x y z
N MET A 1 -2.62 -26.29 4.63
CA MET A 1 -3.20 -25.16 3.89
C MET A 1 -4.58 -24.89 4.47
N VAL A 2 -4.72 -23.84 5.29
CA VAL A 2 -6.06 -23.39 5.70
C VAL A 2 -6.46 -22.34 4.67
N SER A 3 -7.42 -22.67 3.81
CA SER A 3 -8.07 -21.71 2.95
C SER A 3 -8.84 -20.75 3.85
N ARG A 4 -8.22 -19.62 4.23
CA ARG A 4 -8.93 -18.53 4.88
C ARG A 4 -9.79 -17.88 3.79
N VAL A 5 -11.03 -18.34 3.67
CA VAL A 5 -12.07 -17.59 2.97
C VAL A 5 -12.22 -16.26 3.71
N SER A 6 -11.68 -15.18 3.16
CA SER A 6 -11.91 -13.83 3.65
C SER A 6 -13.27 -13.37 3.12
N PHE A 7 -14.22 -13.17 4.03
CA PHE A 7 -15.47 -12.50 3.69
C PHE A 7 -15.25 -11.00 3.82
N ALA A 8 -15.71 -10.24 2.82
CA ALA A 8 -15.73 -8.78 2.91
C ALA A 8 -16.48 -8.36 4.18
N ARG A 9 -15.87 -7.46 4.97
CA ARG A 9 -16.47 -7.01 6.23
C ARG A 9 -17.75 -6.23 5.95
N THR A 10 -18.81 -6.55 6.70
CA THR A 10 -20.11 -5.89 6.58
C THR A 10 -20.41 -5.00 7.78
N GLY A 11 -20.99 -3.83 7.54
CA GLY A 11 -21.38 -2.88 8.58
C GLY A 11 -20.34 -1.78 8.85
N ARG A 12 -20.70 -0.79 9.70
CA ARG A 12 -19.87 0.41 9.98
C ARG A 12 -19.42 0.55 11.44
N HIS A 13 -19.80 -0.40 12.30
CA HIS A 13 -19.61 -0.30 13.75
C HIS A 13 -18.12 -0.36 14.18
N LEU A 14 -17.29 -1.07 13.42
CA LEU A 14 -15.85 -1.19 13.67
C LEU A 14 -15.01 -0.17 12.89
N GLN A 15 -15.62 0.65 12.04
CA GLN A 15 -14.88 1.62 11.24
C GLN A 15 -14.20 2.63 12.15
N ARG A 16 -12.94 2.94 11.83
CA ARG A 16 -12.13 3.90 12.57
C ARG A 16 -12.14 5.25 11.89
N TYR A 17 -12.25 6.31 12.68
CA TYR A 17 -12.31 7.69 12.22
C TYR A 17 -11.33 8.57 13.01
N ASP A 18 -10.81 9.63 12.38
CA ASP A 18 -10.06 10.68 13.08
C ASP A 18 -10.99 11.60 13.88
N ASN A 19 -10.42 12.55 14.62
CA ASN A 19 -11.17 13.52 15.43
C ASN A 19 -12.03 14.50 14.61
N ARG A 20 -11.87 14.53 13.29
CA ARG A 20 -12.69 15.32 12.35
C ARG A 20 -13.77 14.48 11.68
N GLY A 21 -13.83 13.17 11.97
CA GLY A 21 -14.83 12.26 11.42
C GLY A 21 -14.44 11.62 10.08
N PHE A 22 -13.17 11.67 9.66
CA PHE A 22 -12.70 11.04 8.42
C PHE A 22 -12.29 9.60 8.64
N ARG A 23 -12.71 8.69 7.74
CA ARG A 23 -12.38 7.26 7.85
C ARG A 23 -10.87 7.06 7.69
N LEU A 24 -10.26 6.36 8.65
CA LEU A 24 -8.84 6.02 8.56
C LEU A 24 -8.64 4.89 7.56
N VAL A 25 -7.61 5.05 6.72
CA VAL A 25 -7.26 4.14 5.63
C VAL A 25 -5.82 3.69 5.82
N VAL A 26 -5.56 2.43 5.50
CA VAL A 26 -4.23 1.80 5.47
C VAL A 26 -3.97 1.22 4.10
N GLY A 27 -2.70 1.02 3.76
CA GLY A 27 -2.31 0.39 2.51
C GLY A 27 -0.85 -0.02 2.51
N CYS A 28 -0.47 -0.78 1.48
CA CYS A 28 0.90 -1.25 1.27
C CYS A 28 1.42 -0.76 -0.08
N ILE A 29 2.75 -0.73 -0.24
CA ILE A 29 3.40 -0.64 -1.55
C ILE A 29 3.99 -2.03 -1.81
N PRO A 30 3.26 -2.96 -2.46
CA PRO A 30 3.77 -4.29 -2.70
C PRO A 30 4.82 -4.23 -3.80
N TYR A 31 5.95 -4.86 -3.58
CA TYR A 31 7.03 -4.92 -4.55
C TYR A 31 7.64 -6.32 -4.61
N ARG A 32 8.36 -6.60 -5.69
CA ARG A 32 9.17 -7.81 -5.84
C ARG A 32 10.43 -7.52 -6.62
N TYR A 33 11.46 -8.31 -6.38
CA TYR A 33 12.65 -8.35 -7.22
C TYR A 33 12.42 -9.28 -8.40
N ARG A 34 12.60 -8.75 -9.60
CA ARG A 34 12.59 -9.54 -10.82
C ARG A 34 13.93 -10.23 -10.96
N LYS A 35 13.93 -11.56 -10.99
CA LYS A 35 15.10 -12.33 -11.40
C LYS A 35 15.17 -12.32 -12.93
N THR A 36 16.25 -11.80 -13.51
CA THR A 36 16.52 -11.98 -14.93
C THR A 36 16.86 -13.45 -15.16
N LYS A 37 16.34 -14.05 -16.25
CA LYS A 37 16.46 -15.49 -16.55
C LYS A 37 17.88 -15.94 -16.95
N GLU A 38 18.92 -15.18 -16.57
CA GLU A 38 20.33 -15.44 -16.90
C GLU A 38 21.12 -15.98 -15.70
N GLU A 39 20.46 -16.55 -14.69
CA GLU A 39 21.11 -17.22 -13.56
C GLU A 39 21.34 -18.74 -13.76
N GLU A 40 21.47 -19.22 -15.01
CA GLU A 40 22.12 -20.52 -15.29
C GLU A 40 23.48 -20.39 -15.97
N ALA A 41 23.91 -19.20 -16.41
CA ALA A 41 25.21 -19.04 -17.06
C ALA A 41 25.82 -17.67 -16.78
N ALA A 42 26.56 -17.58 -15.68
CA ALA A 42 27.76 -16.76 -15.50
C ALA A 42 27.79 -15.39 -16.24
N SER A 43 27.34 -14.30 -15.62
CA SER A 43 28.00 -13.00 -15.79
C SER A 43 27.58 -11.97 -14.74
N THR A 44 28.46 -11.01 -14.54
CA THR A 44 28.63 -10.14 -13.38
C THR A 44 27.87 -8.82 -13.54
N SER A 45 26.54 -8.83 -13.48
CA SER A 45 25.74 -7.60 -13.36
C SER A 45 24.42 -7.84 -12.63
N THR A 46 24.40 -7.52 -11.34
CA THR A 46 23.24 -7.60 -10.44
C THR A 46 22.32 -6.39 -10.60
N ASP A 47 21.75 -6.18 -11.78
CA ASP A 47 20.65 -5.21 -11.91
C ASP A 47 19.36 -5.89 -11.45
N GLU A 48 19.20 -5.98 -10.12
CA GLU A 48 17.96 -6.42 -9.49
C GLU A 48 16.85 -5.38 -9.75
N GLU A 49 16.05 -5.61 -10.79
CA GLU A 49 14.95 -4.73 -11.16
C GLU A 49 13.78 -4.89 -10.16
N ILE A 50 13.36 -3.77 -9.54
CA ILE A 50 12.23 -3.72 -8.62
C ILE A 50 10.94 -3.49 -9.42
N GLU A 51 9.98 -4.40 -9.30
CA GLU A 51 8.62 -4.23 -9.81
C GLU A 51 7.68 -3.86 -8.66
N VAL A 52 6.90 -2.79 -8.82
CA VAL A 52 5.90 -2.35 -7.84
C VAL A 52 4.49 -2.65 -8.36
N LEU A 53 3.66 -3.25 -7.52
CA LEU A 53 2.27 -3.56 -7.85
C LEU A 53 1.36 -2.36 -7.59
N VAL A 54 0.49 -2.09 -8.55
CA VAL A 54 -0.59 -1.11 -8.48
C VAL A 54 -1.89 -1.73 -8.99
N ILE A 55 -3.01 -1.23 -8.49
CA ILE A 55 -4.38 -1.61 -8.89
C ILE A 55 -5.03 -0.49 -9.69
N SER A 56 -5.99 -0.83 -10.55
CA SER A 56 -6.81 0.18 -11.23
C SER A 56 -7.81 0.80 -10.27
N ALA A 57 -8.02 2.12 -10.34
CA ALA A 57 -9.03 2.78 -9.52
C ALA A 57 -10.45 2.28 -9.85
N GLN A 58 -11.27 2.02 -8.82
CA GLN A 58 -12.65 1.50 -8.97
C GLN A 58 -13.56 2.43 -9.80
N ASN A 59 -13.26 3.73 -9.88
CA ASN A 59 -13.97 4.72 -10.70
C ASN A 59 -13.33 4.97 -12.08
N GLY A 60 -12.41 4.09 -12.51
CA GLY A 60 -11.94 3.99 -13.89
C GLY A 60 -10.84 4.97 -14.31
N LYS A 61 -10.32 5.81 -13.41
CA LYS A 61 -9.21 6.73 -13.73
C LYS A 61 -8.05 6.60 -12.75
N GLY A 62 -6.92 6.12 -13.26
CA GLY A 62 -5.64 6.10 -12.56
C GLY A 62 -5.27 4.76 -11.93
N MET A 63 -4.05 4.73 -11.39
CA MET A 63 -3.47 3.60 -10.68
C MET A 63 -3.32 3.96 -9.20
N LEU A 64 -3.65 3.02 -8.33
CA LEU A 64 -3.59 3.18 -6.88
C LEU A 64 -2.72 2.08 -6.29
N PHE A 65 -2.19 2.32 -5.09
CA PHE A 65 -1.70 1.23 -4.27
C PHE A 65 -2.87 0.52 -3.57
N PRO A 66 -2.78 -0.79 -3.31
CA PRO A 66 -3.76 -1.50 -2.51
C PRO A 66 -3.93 -0.84 -1.15
N LYS A 67 -5.16 -0.46 -0.84
CA LYS A 67 -5.51 0.28 0.38
C LYS A 67 -6.98 0.08 0.71
N GLY A 68 -7.34 0.23 1.98
CA GLY A 68 -8.73 0.31 2.40
C GLY A 68 -8.88 0.67 3.87
N GLY A 69 -10.06 0.40 4.42
CA GLY A 69 -10.43 0.93 5.73
C GLY A 69 -9.73 0.22 6.88
N TRP A 70 -9.24 0.99 7.84
CA TRP A 70 -8.73 0.44 9.09
C TRP A 70 -9.84 0.31 10.12
N GLU A 71 -10.03 -0.90 10.65
CA GLU A 71 -11.08 -1.18 11.62
C GLU A 71 -10.55 -1.21 13.08
N LYS A 72 -11.44 -1.27 14.06
CA LYS A 72 -11.10 -1.17 15.50
C LYS A 72 -10.54 -2.45 16.11
N ASP A 73 -10.86 -3.59 15.52
CA ASP A 73 -10.56 -4.95 16.00
C ASP A 73 -9.31 -5.57 15.34
N GLU A 74 -8.54 -4.78 14.61
CA GLU A 74 -7.31 -5.22 13.93
C GLU A 74 -6.18 -4.19 14.11
N SER A 75 -4.94 -4.68 14.07
CA SER A 75 -3.75 -3.83 13.99
C SER A 75 -3.67 -3.12 12.62
N MET A 76 -2.83 -2.09 12.52
CA MET A 76 -2.60 -1.41 11.26
C MET A 76 -1.99 -2.35 10.20
N GLU A 77 -1.08 -3.21 10.63
CA GLU A 77 -0.40 -4.22 9.80
C GLU A 77 -1.37 -5.31 9.34
N GLU A 78 -2.20 -5.83 10.25
CA GLU A 78 -3.22 -6.82 9.93
C GLU A 78 -4.21 -6.27 8.88
N ALA A 79 -4.66 -5.03 9.09
CA ALA A 79 -5.52 -4.31 8.16
C ALA A 79 -4.84 -4.14 6.78
N ALA A 80 -3.58 -3.72 6.75
CA ALA A 80 -2.85 -3.50 5.50
C ALA A 80 -2.63 -4.80 4.72
N ILE A 81 -2.34 -5.92 5.39
CA ILE A 81 -2.25 -7.25 4.78
C ILE A 81 -3.61 -7.68 4.21
N ARG A 82 -4.69 -7.52 4.99
CA ARG A 82 -6.05 -7.86 4.58
C ARG A 82 -6.47 -7.07 3.34
N GLU A 83 -6.33 -5.75 3.35
CA GLU A 83 -6.70 -4.88 2.22
C GLU A 83 -5.87 -5.19 0.96
N THR A 84 -4.58 -5.51 1.13
CA THR A 84 -3.72 -5.91 0.00
C THR A 84 -4.17 -7.24 -0.62
N LEU A 85 -4.58 -8.20 0.22
CA LEU A 85 -5.12 -9.46 -0.26
C LEU A 85 -6.47 -9.24 -0.98
N GLU A 86 -7.37 -8.43 -0.43
CA GLU A 86 -8.70 -8.19 -0.99
C GLU A 86 -8.64 -7.45 -2.34
N GLU A 87 -7.83 -6.40 -2.46
CA GLU A 87 -7.77 -5.55 -3.66
C GLU A 87 -6.81 -6.08 -4.74
N ALA A 88 -5.70 -6.72 -4.34
CA ALA A 88 -4.65 -7.15 -5.27
C ALA A 88 -4.42 -8.67 -5.31
N GLY A 89 -5.01 -9.44 -4.40
CA GLY A 89 -4.84 -10.89 -4.37
C GLY A 89 -3.43 -11.36 -3.97
N VAL A 90 -2.62 -10.50 -3.36
CA VAL A 90 -1.23 -10.81 -3.00
C VAL A 90 -1.01 -10.81 -1.48
N LEU A 91 -0.13 -11.70 -1.02
CA LEU A 91 0.34 -11.77 0.35
C LEU A 91 1.86 -11.58 0.39
N GLY A 92 2.35 -11.03 1.49
CA GLY A 92 3.76 -10.80 1.74
C GLY A 92 4.02 -10.38 3.18
N ASN A 93 5.27 -10.08 3.49
CA ASN A 93 5.67 -9.58 4.80
C ASN A 93 5.75 -8.05 4.74
N ILE A 94 5.20 -7.37 5.75
CA ILE A 94 5.43 -5.94 5.94
C ILE A 94 6.80 -5.76 6.60
N GLU A 95 7.74 -5.14 5.89
CA GLU A 95 9.10 -4.96 6.38
C GLU A 95 9.27 -3.63 7.13
N VAL A 96 8.83 -2.53 6.53
CA VAL A 96 9.03 -1.17 7.04
C VAL A 96 7.86 -0.25 6.67
N THR A 97 7.67 0.82 7.45
CA THR A 97 6.77 1.91 7.08
C THR A 97 7.42 2.80 6.01
N VAL A 98 6.62 3.53 5.23
CA VAL A 98 7.14 4.48 4.23
C VAL A 98 8.07 5.53 4.86
N SER A 99 7.75 6.00 6.07
CA SER A 99 8.60 6.93 6.82
C SER A 99 9.96 6.33 7.16
N LYS A 100 10.00 5.06 7.57
CA LYS A 100 11.26 4.36 7.87
C LYS A 100 12.04 4.04 6.60
N ALA A 101 11.36 3.55 5.55
CA ALA A 101 11.96 3.32 4.24
C ALA A 101 12.65 4.59 3.69
N LYS A 102 11.99 5.74 3.80
CA LYS A 102 12.56 7.04 3.41
C LYS A 102 13.85 7.39 4.19
N GLN A 103 13.89 7.12 5.49
CA GLN A 103 15.06 7.43 6.34
C GLN A 103 16.25 6.53 6.06
N GLU A 104 15.99 5.25 5.81
CA GLU A 104 17.01 4.23 5.61
C GLU A 104 17.42 4.07 4.13
N CYS A 105 16.67 4.67 3.19
CA CYS A 105 16.94 4.55 1.76
C CYS A 105 18.26 5.23 1.35
N PRO A 106 19.26 4.48 0.86
CA PRO A 106 20.54 5.03 0.43
C PRO A 106 20.44 5.72 -0.94
N HIS A 107 19.40 5.41 -1.73
CA HIS A 107 19.21 5.94 -3.06
C HIS A 107 18.38 7.22 -3.05
N LEU A 108 19.00 8.34 -3.44
CA LEU A 108 18.38 9.67 -3.43
C LEU A 108 17.09 9.73 -4.25
N TRP A 109 17.10 9.15 -5.45
CA TRP A 109 15.94 9.15 -6.35
C TRP A 109 14.70 8.48 -5.72
N MET A 110 14.90 7.37 -5.00
CA MET A 110 13.82 6.64 -4.35
C MET A 110 13.32 7.41 -3.12
N ARG A 111 14.23 8.02 -2.38
CA ARG A 111 13.87 8.88 -1.24
C ARG A 111 12.98 10.04 -1.69
N GLU A 112 13.37 10.75 -2.76
CA GLU A 112 12.58 11.84 -3.35
C GLU A 112 11.22 11.36 -3.88
N ALA A 113 11.18 10.19 -4.52
CA ALA A 113 9.93 9.59 -4.99
C ALA A 113 8.98 9.25 -3.83
N LEU A 114 9.50 8.67 -2.74
CA LEU A 114 8.72 8.36 -1.53
C LEU A 114 8.23 9.64 -0.84
N GLU A 115 9.07 10.69 -0.79
CA GLU A 115 8.68 12.00 -0.27
C GLU A 115 7.52 12.61 -1.04
N GLU A 116 7.63 12.64 -2.37
CA GLU A 116 6.61 13.17 -3.24
C GLU A 116 5.31 12.35 -3.18
N LEU A 117 5.44 11.02 -3.07
CA LEU A 117 4.29 10.13 -2.88
C LEU A 117 3.53 10.45 -1.58
N VAL A 118 4.24 10.55 -0.45
CA VAL A 118 3.64 10.89 0.85
C VAL A 118 2.97 12.26 0.79
N ARG A 119 3.66 13.25 0.18
CA ARG A 119 3.13 14.62 0.02
C ARG A 119 1.83 14.63 -0.78
N ARG A 120 1.78 13.93 -1.92
CA ARG A 120 0.57 13.84 -2.77
C ARG A 120 -0.58 13.14 -2.06
N HIS A 121 -0.30 12.07 -1.33
CA HIS A 121 -1.34 11.32 -0.63
C HIS A 121 -1.99 12.15 0.49
N MET A 122 -1.20 12.94 1.23
CA MET A 122 -1.72 13.87 2.23
C MET A 122 -2.63 14.95 1.61
N GLN A 123 -2.29 15.46 0.42
CA GLN A 123 -3.10 16.47 -0.27
C GLN A 123 -4.43 15.91 -0.82
N GLN A 124 -4.43 14.68 -1.34
CA GLN A 124 -5.66 14.03 -1.79
C GLN A 124 -6.62 13.76 -0.63
N GLN A 125 -6.12 13.46 0.56
CA GLN A 125 -6.95 13.37 1.75
C GLN A 125 -7.57 14.74 2.08
N GLU A 126 -6.82 15.84 2.04
CA GLU A 126 -7.36 17.18 2.31
C GLU A 126 -8.38 17.68 1.28
N GLU A 127 -8.20 17.38 0.00
CA GLU A 127 -9.14 17.79 -1.06
C GLU A 127 -10.46 17.01 -0.96
N VAL A 128 -10.40 15.70 -0.74
CA VAL A 128 -11.58 14.88 -0.42
C VAL A 128 -12.27 15.41 0.85
N ASN A 129 -11.50 15.84 1.86
CA ASN A 129 -12.04 16.41 3.09
C ASN A 129 -12.76 17.75 2.88
N ARG A 130 -12.31 18.59 1.94
CA ARG A 130 -13.01 19.85 1.61
C ARG A 130 -14.32 19.62 0.86
N VAL A 131 -14.36 18.62 -0.03
CA VAL A 131 -15.56 18.32 -0.83
C VAL A 131 -16.63 17.64 0.01
N ALA A 132 -16.26 16.80 1.00
CA ALA A 132 -17.21 16.10 1.85
C ALA A 132 -17.92 16.99 2.91
N CYS A 133 -17.45 18.23 3.12
CA CYS A 133 -17.95 19.14 4.15
C CYS A 133 -18.87 20.27 3.61
N ASN A 134 -19.17 20.25 2.30
CA ASN A 134 -20.14 21.12 1.62
C ASN A 134 -21.38 20.31 1.20
#